data_AF-A0A920MD92-F1
#
_entry.id   AF-A0A920MD92-F1
#
_cell.length_a   1.000
_cell.length_b   1.000
_cell.length_c   1.000
_cell.angle_alpha   90.00
_cell.angle_beta   90.00
_cell.angle_gamma   90.00
#
_symmetry.space_group_name_H-M   'P 1'
#
loop_
_entity.id
_entity.type
_entity.pdbx_description
1 polymer ?
#
loop_
_entity_poly.entity_id
_entity_poly.type
_entity_poly.pdbx_seq_one_letter_code
_entity_poly.pdbx_strand_id
1 'polypeptide(L)' 'MPTKHELHAAYPNPFNPNVNIPFNIGSAGLVDLKIFDINGRLIETLIQENQWSRTLHI' A
#
# COMPACT_ATOMS: atom_id res chain seq x y z
N MET A 1 0.95 19.20 -0.38
CA MET A 1 0.20 18.01 0.06
C MET A 1 -0.58 17.48 -1.14
N PRO A 2 -0.50 16.19 -1.50
CA PRO A 2 -1.40 15.62 -2.51
C PRO A 2 -2.85 15.81 -2.04
N THR A 3 -3.78 16.07 -2.96
CA THR A 3 -5.22 16.28 -2.66
C THR A 3 -6.07 15.04 -2.97
N LYS A 4 -5.47 13.98 -3.50
CA LYS A 4 -6.17 12.80 -4.02
C LYS A 4 -5.51 11.52 -3.52
N HIS A 5 -6.34 10.50 -3.30
CA HIS A 5 -5.91 9.15 -2.96
C HIS A 5 -5.54 8.39 -4.23
N GLU A 6 -4.33 7.86 -4.32
CA GLU A 6 -3.84 7.16 -5.52
C GLU A 6 -2.95 5.97 -5.13
N LEU A 7 -3.13 4.85 -5.82
CA LEU A 7 -2.28 3.67 -5.73
C LEU A 7 -1.43 3.59 -7.00
N HIS A 8 -0.12 3.50 -6.84
CA HIS A 8 0.82 3.45 -7.96
C HIS A 8 1.18 2.01 -8.30
N ALA A 9 1.73 1.82 -9.49
CA ALA A 9 2.20 0.51 -9.94
C ALA A 9 3.29 -0.03 -9.01
N ALA A 10 3.23 -1.34 -8.76
CA ALA A 10 4.22 -2.03 -7.95
C ALA A 10 5.57 -2.15 -8.71
N TYR A 11 6.69 -1.87 -8.03
CA TYR A 11 8.03 -1.98 -8.64
C TYR A 11 9.12 -2.40 -7.65
N PRO A 12 10.17 -3.13 -8.09
CA PRO A 12 10.29 -3.77 -9.40
C PRO A 12 9.47 -5.07 -9.47
N ASN A 13 8.74 -5.27 -10.57
CA ASN A 13 7.99 -6.50 -10.89
C ASN A 13 8.37 -6.92 -12.33
N PRO A 14 8.61 -8.21 -12.69
CA PRO A 14 8.68 -9.46 -11.90
C PRO A 14 10.12 -10.04 -11.75
N PHE A 15 10.31 -10.97 -10.79
CA PHE A 15 11.54 -11.70 -10.34
C PHE A 15 12.32 -11.16 -9.12
N ASN A 16 11.77 -10.25 -8.32
CA ASN A 16 12.36 -9.87 -7.03
C ASN A 16 11.40 -10.26 -5.89
N PRO A 17 11.84 -10.99 -4.84
CA PRO A 17 11.00 -11.32 -3.68
C PRO A 17 10.55 -10.10 -2.88
N ASN A 18 11.10 -8.91 -3.13
CA ASN A 18 10.67 -7.64 -2.55
C ASN A 18 10.10 -6.73 -3.63
N VAL A 19 8.98 -6.08 -3.33
CA VAL A 19 8.29 -5.15 -4.23
C VAL A 19 7.82 -3.91 -3.46
N ASN A 20 7.97 -2.74 -4.06
CA ASN A 20 7.46 -1.49 -3.50
C ASN A 20 6.09 -1.18 -4.08
N ILE A 21 5.15 -0.79 -3.22
CA ILE A 21 3.83 -0.32 -3.62
C ILE A 21 3.65 1.11 -3.11
N PRO A 22 3.88 2.12 -3.96
CA PRO A 22 3.70 3.50 -3.57
C PRO A 22 2.21 3.85 -3.53
N PHE A 23 1.82 4.64 -2.54
CA PHE A 23 0.47 5.19 -2.46
C PHE A 23 0.50 6.61 -1.91
N ASN A 24 -0.47 7.40 -2.35
CA ASN A 24 -0.68 8.77 -1.90
C ASN A 24 -2.02 8.87 -1.19
N ILE A 25 -2.07 9.67 -0.13
CA ILE A 25 -3.30 9.95 0.62
C ILE A 25 -3.49 11.45 0.69
N GLY A 26 -4.67 11.93 0.28
CA GLY A 26 -4.95 13.35 0.10
C GLY A 26 -5.02 14.17 1.39
N SER A 27 -5.19 13.50 2.52
CA SER A 27 -5.24 14.09 3.86
C SER A 27 -4.77 13.06 4.88
N ALA A 28 -4.26 13.52 6.02
CA ALA A 28 -3.93 12.62 7.11
C ALA A 28 -5.18 11.86 7.55
N GLY A 29 -5.05 10.55 7.75
CA GLY A 29 -6.18 9.70 8.11
C GLY A 29 -5.75 8.26 8.35
N LEU A 30 -6.71 7.46 8.82
CA LEU A 30 -6.49 6.05 9.11
C LEU A 30 -6.31 5.28 7.80
N VAL A 31 -5.22 4.53 7.73
CA VAL A 31 -4.89 3.69 6.58
C VAL A 31 -4.92 2.25 7.02
N ASP A 32 -5.69 1.44 6.30
CA ASP A 32 -5.78 0.00 6.48
C ASP A 32 -5.36 -0.67 5.16
N LEU A 33 -4.13 -1.19 5.13
CA LEU A 33 -3.57 -1.83 3.95
C LEU A 33 -3.43 -3.34 4.19
N LYS A 34 -4.13 -4.12 3.37
CA LYS A 34 -4.28 -5.58 3.53
C LYS A 34 -3.97 -6.30 2.23
N ILE A 35 -3.26 -7.42 2.33
CA ILE A 35 -2.99 -8.33 1.22
C ILE A 35 -4.01 -9.46 1.25
N PHE A 36 -4.68 -9.68 0.13
CA PHE A 36 -5.57 -10.82 -0.07
C PHE A 36 -5.05 -11.73 -1.17
N ASP A 37 -5.28 -13.04 -1.03
CA ASP A 37 -5.09 -13.97 -2.14
C ASP A 37 -6.27 -13.91 -3.13
N ILE A 38 -6.13 -14.60 -4.27
CA ILE A 38 -7.15 -14.63 -5.32
C ILE A 38 -8.49 -15.24 -4.88
N ASN A 39 -8.51 -15.96 -3.76
CA ASN A 39 -9.72 -16.52 -3.17
C ASN A 39 -10.35 -15.56 -2.14
N GLY A 40 -9.77 -14.38 -1.94
CA GLY A 40 -10.24 -13.37 -1.00
C GLY A 40 -9.80 -13.62 0.45
N ARG A 41 -8.86 -14.53 0.71
CA ARG A 41 -8.35 -14.77 2.06
C ARG A 41 -7.31 -13.70 2.41
N LEU A 42 -7.46 -13.10 3.59
CA LEU A 42 -6.47 -12.17 4.15
C LEU A 42 -5.16 -12.93 4.42
N ILE A 43 -4.09 -12.51 3.77
CA ILE A 43 -2.74 -13.03 3.97
C ILE A 43 -2.02 -12.22 5.04
N GLU A 44 -2.09 -10.89 4.96
CA GLU A 44 -1.37 -9.99 5.86
C GLU A 44 -1.99 -8.60 5.92
N THR A 45 -1.86 -7.95 7.08
CA THR A 45 -2.14 -6.51 7.25
C THR A 45 -0.82 -5.78 7.38
N LEU A 46 -0.52 -4.89 6.42
CA LEU A 46 0.76 -4.18 6.35
C LEU A 46 0.74 -2.83 7.09
N ILE A 47 -0.42 -2.17 7.11
CA ILE A 47 -0.60 -0.85 7.75
C ILE A 47 -1.97 -0.83 8.41
N GLN A 48 -2.03 -0.37 9.66
CA GLN A 48 -3.28 -0.12 10.38
C GLN A 48 -3.10 1.06 11.35
N GLU A 49 -2.78 2.24 10.80
CA GLU A 49 -2.45 3.42 11.60
C GLU A 49 -2.76 4.73 10.87
N ASN A 50 -2.77 5.85 11.61
CA ASN A 50 -2.90 7.17 11.02
C ASN A 50 -1.63 7.53 10.24
N GLN A 51 -1.77 7.92 8.97
CA GLN A 51 -0.63 8.22 8.10
C GLN A 51 -0.78 9.56 7.38
N TRP A 52 0.36 10.09 6.95
CA TRP A 52 0.49 11.32 6.18
C TRP A 52 1.31 11.04 4.89
N SER A 53 0.85 10.09 4.06
CA SER A 53 1.51 9.60 2.82
C SER A 53 2.81 8.80 3.06
N ARG A 54 2.96 7.62 2.45
CA ARG A 54 4.17 6.76 2.60
C ARG A 54 4.38 5.84 1.41
N THR A 55 5.61 5.45 1.14
CA THR A 55 5.93 4.31 0.26
C THR A 55 6.13 3.08 1.12
N LEU A 56 5.41 1.99 0.82
CA LEU A 56 5.61 0.71 1.50
C LEU A 56 6.59 -0.16 0.73
N HIS A 57 7.52 -0.74 1.49
CA HIS A 57 8.45 -1.77 1.04
C HIS A 57 7.93 -3.10 1.58
N ILE A 58 7.69 -4.08 0.71
CA ILE A 58 7.16 -5.41 1.03
C ILE A 58 8.14 -6.46 0.53
#